data_AF-A0A846ETX1-F1
#
_entry.id   AF-A0A846ETX1-F1
#
_cell.length_a   1.000
_cell.length_b   1.000
_cell.length_c   1.000
_cell.angle_alpha   90.00
_cell.angle_beta   90.00
_cell.angle_gamma   90.00
#
_symmetry.space_group_name_H-M   'P 1'
#
loop_
_entity.id
_entity.type
_entity.pdbx_description
1 polymer ?
#
loop_
_entity_poly.entity_id
_entity_poly.type
_entity_poly.pdbx_seq_one_letter_code
_entity_poly.pdbx_strand_id
1 'polypeptide(L)' 'MKEYNDIEYVVDLNSRKQGMYIAGAGQKIVSPEFLKDYQPEIIIIMNPIYEQEIRQLTYHLGLKSEFILV' A
#
# COMPACT_ATOMS: atom_id res chain seq x y z
N MET A 1 -11.81 7.39 16.30
CA MET A 1 -10.75 7.40 15.25
C MET A 1 -10.52 5.94 14.90
N LYS A 2 -10.64 5.53 13.63
CA LYS A 2 -10.49 4.11 13.26
C LYS A 2 -9.04 3.71 13.52
N GLU A 3 -8.82 2.77 14.43
CA GLU A 3 -7.51 2.17 14.66
C GLU A 3 -7.17 1.32 13.43
N TYR A 4 -6.15 1.75 12.67
CA TYR A 4 -5.59 0.97 11.56
C TYR A 4 -4.62 -0.11 12.07
N ASN A 5 -4.84 -0.61 13.29
CA ASN A 5 -3.96 -1.58 13.96
C ASN A 5 -3.81 -2.90 13.17
N ASP A 6 -4.73 -3.18 12.23
CA ASP A 6 -4.70 -4.36 11.37
C ASP A 6 -4.04 -4.13 10.00
N ILE A 7 -3.53 -2.93 9.69
CA ILE A 7 -2.84 -2.66 8.43
C ILE A 7 -1.34 -2.88 8.63
N GLU A 8 -0.84 -4.02 8.19
CA GLU A 8 0.55 -4.44 8.42
C GLU A 8 1.58 -3.74 7.51
N TYR A 9 1.16 -3.33 6.31
CA TYR A 9 2.06 -2.84 5.26
C TYR A 9 1.66 -1.46 4.71
N VAL A 10 2.67 -0.64 4.44
CA VAL A 10 2.57 0.61 3.69
C VAL A 10 3.39 0.49 2.41
N VAL A 11 2.80 0.80 1.27
CA VAL A 11 3.48 0.75 -0.03
C VAL A 11 4.02 2.14 -0.37
N ASP A 12 5.32 2.26 -0.63
CA ASP A 12 5.97 3.52 -1.04
C ASP A 12 7.00 3.24 -2.15
N LEU A 13 7.01 4.08 -3.20
CA LEU A 13 7.97 3.98 -4.31
C LEU A 13 9.39 4.44 -3.91
N ASN A 14 9.53 5.16 -2.80
CA ASN A 14 10.82 5.61 -2.30
C ASN A 14 11.64 4.44 -1.76
N SER A 15 12.57 3.95 -2.59
CA SER A 15 13.48 2.85 -2.27
C SER A 15 14.31 3.06 -1.00
N ARG A 16 14.52 4.31 -0.55
CA ARG A 16 15.26 4.60 0.70
C ARG A 16 14.46 4.25 1.96
N LYS A 17 13.13 4.22 1.86
CA LYS A 17 12.25 3.89 2.99
C LYS A 17 11.87 2.41 3.05
N GLN A 18 11.97 1.70 1.93
CA GLN A 18 11.58 0.29 1.85
C GLN A 18 12.42 -0.56 2.82
N GLY A 19 11.78 -1.50 3.49
CA GLY A 19 12.38 -2.30 4.56
C GLY A 19 12.45 -1.60 5.92
N MET A 20 12.16 -0.30 6.00
CA MET A 20 11.97 0.42 7.25
C MET A 20 10.52 0.30 7.75
N TYR A 21 10.26 0.88 8.92
CA TYR A 21 8.95 0.91 9.55
C TYR A 21 8.47 2.33 9.79
N ILE A 22 7.15 2.55 9.71
CA ILE A 22 6.52 3.82 10.04
C ILE A 22 6.64 4.06 11.55
N ALA A 23 7.26 5.18 11.92
CA ALA A 23 7.40 5.57 13.32
C ALA A 23 6.02 5.76 13.98
N GLY A 24 5.84 5.20 15.18
CA GLY A 24 4.59 5.27 15.93
C GLY A 24 3.50 4.29 15.51
N ALA A 25 3.47 3.85 14.24
CA ALA A 25 2.48 2.89 13.73
C ALA A 25 3.02 1.46 13.59
N GLY A 26 4.35 1.28 13.47
CA GLY A 26 4.97 -0.06 13.38
C GLY A 26 4.72 -0.79 12.05
N GLN A 27 4.11 -0.13 11.07
CA GLN A 27 3.80 -0.72 9.75
C GLN A 27 5.07 -0.80 8.89
N LYS A 28 5.27 -1.91 8.19
CA LYS A 28 6.44 -2.10 7.35
C LYS A 28 6.26 -1.39 6.00
N ILE A 29 7.28 -0.67 5.57
CA ILE A 29 7.29 -0.03 4.25
C ILE A 29 7.81 -1.02 3.21
N VAL A 30 7.01 -1.30 2.18
CA VAL A 30 7.30 -2.28 1.13
C VAL A 30 7.23 -1.65 -0.26
N SER A 31 7.84 -2.30 -1.24
CA SER A 31 7.72 -1.90 -2.65
C SER A 31 6.39 -2.40 -3.24
N PRO A 32 5.92 -1.84 -4.36
CA PRO A 32 4.73 -2.35 -5.04
C PRO A 32 4.86 -3.81 -5.48
N GLU A 33 6.06 -4.26 -5.84
CA GLU A 33 6.30 -5.63 -6.30
C GLU A 33 5.99 -6.67 -5.24
N PHE A 34 6.18 -6.34 -3.95
CA PHE A 34 5.80 -7.19 -2.82
C PHE A 34 4.32 -7.57 -2.86
N LEU A 35 3.46 -6.71 -3.41
CA LEU A 35 2.03 -6.99 -3.51
C LEU A 35 1.71 -8.20 -4.39
N LYS A 36 2.59 -8.59 -5.33
CA LYS A 36 2.38 -9.78 -6.17
C LYS A 36 2.29 -11.05 -5.34
N ASP A 37 3.08 -11.13 -4.28
CA ASP A 37 3.12 -12.28 -3.38
C ASP A 37 2.08 -12.11 -2.26
N TYR A 38 1.92 -10.89 -1.75
CA TYR A 38 1.00 -10.60 -0.65
C TYR A 38 -0.49 -10.63 -1.04
N GLN A 39 -0.82 -10.24 -2.28
CA GLN A 39 -2.17 -10.26 -2.87
C GLN A 39 -3.27 -9.68 -1.94
N PRO A 40 -3.22 -8.39 -1.58
CA PRO A 40 -4.22 -7.81 -0.69
C PRO A 40 -5.60 -7.75 -1.35
N GLU A 41 -6.64 -8.05 -0.59
CA GLU A 41 -8.03 -7.86 -1.04
C GLU A 41 -8.44 -6.39 -1.07
N ILE A 42 -7.88 -5.56 -0.18
CA ILE A 42 -8.20 -4.13 -0.05
C ILE A 42 -6.92 -3.30 -0.05
N ILE A 43 -6.90 -2.24 -0.86
CA ILE A 43 -5.85 -1.22 -0.89
C ILE A 43 -6.46 0.11 -0.45
N ILE A 44 -5.84 0.72 0.56
CA ILE A 44 -6.23 2.05 1.03
C ILE A 44 -5.32 3.10 0.39
N ILE A 45 -5.91 4.01 -0.38
CA ILE A 45 -5.20 5.10 -1.03
C ILE A 45 -5.31 6.33 -0.12
N MET A 46 -4.19 6.68 0.51
CA MET A 46 -4.11 7.81 1.42
C MET A 46 -4.00 9.18 0.72
N ASN A 47 -3.67 9.20 -0.56
CA ASN A 47 -3.60 10.44 -1.33
C ASN A 47 -4.32 10.25 -2.67
N PRO A 48 -5.53 10.84 -2.83
CA PRO A 48 -6.36 10.62 -4.01
C PRO A 48 -5.73 11.16 -5.30
N ILE A 49 -4.75 12.07 -5.21
CA ILE A 49 -4.03 12.59 -6.39
C ILE A 49 -3.35 11.44 -7.17
N TYR A 50 -2.90 10.39 -6.46
CA TYR A 50 -2.20 9.26 -7.08
C TYR A 50 -3.13 8.08 -7.42
N GLU A 51 -4.45 8.23 -7.28
CA GLU A 51 -5.39 7.10 -7.43
C GLU A 51 -5.22 6.39 -8.78
N GLN A 52 -5.19 7.16 -9.88
CA GLN A 52 -5.12 6.59 -11.22
C GLN A 52 -3.83 5.80 -11.43
N GLU A 53 -2.70 6.35 -11.01
CA GLU A 53 -1.38 5.70 -11.13
C GLU A 53 -1.31 4.43 -10.27
N ILE A 54 -1.85 4.48 -9.05
CA ILE A 54 -1.89 3.32 -8.14
C ILE A 54 -2.75 2.20 -8.74
N ARG A 55 -3.94 2.52 -9.27
CA ARG A 55 -4.82 1.52 -9.93
C ARG A 55 -4.17 0.92 -11.17
N GLN A 56 -3.51 1.74 -11.99
CA GLN A 56 -2.78 1.26 -13.15
C GLN A 56 -1.63 0.34 -12.73
N LEU A 57 -0.79 0.77 -11.78
CA LEU A 57 0.33 -0.02 -11.30
C LEU A 57 -0.13 -1.38 -10.78
N THR A 58 -1.10 -1.38 -9.86
CA THR A 58 -1.65 -2.60 -9.26
C THR A 58 -2.28 -3.54 -10.29
N TYR A 59 -2.97 -3.00 -11.29
CA TYR A 59 -3.47 -3.78 -12.43
C TYR A 59 -2.33 -4.46 -13.22
N HIS A 60 -1.25 -3.75 -13.53
CA HIS A 60 -0.07 -4.34 -14.21
C HIS A 60 0.65 -5.39 -13.35
N LEU A 61 0.53 -5.28 -12.02
CA LEU A 61 1.04 -6.28 -11.09
C LEU A 61 0.11 -7.52 -10.99
N GLY A 62 -1.06 -7.49 -11.62
CA GLY A 62 -2.03 -8.60 -11.64
C GLY A 62 -2.93 -8.66 -10.40
N LEU A 63 -3.02 -7.57 -9.63
CA LEU A 63 -3.84 -7.50 -8.43
C LEU A 63 -5.32 -7.33 -8.77
N LYS A 64 -6.17 -7.90 -7.92
CA LYS A 64 -7.65 -7.80 -8.01
C LYS A 64 -8.26 -7.05 -6.82
N SER A 65 -7.46 -6.21 -6.16
CA SER A 65 -7.84 -5.52 -4.94
C SER A 65 -9.00 -4.54 -5.15
N GLU A 66 -9.83 -4.39 -4.14
CA GLU A 66 -10.73 -3.25 -3.99
C GLU A 66 -9.95 -2.03 -3.47
N PHE A 67 -10.46 -0.83 -3.73
CA PHE A 67 -9.78 0.41 -3.37
C PHE A 67 -10.67 1.30 -2.53
N ILE A 68 -10.12 1.79 -1.43
CA ILE A 68 -10.77 2.77 -0.54
C ILE A 68 -9.93 4.05 -0.56
N LEU A 69 -10.57 5.19 -0.82
CA LEU A 69 -9.95 6.51 -0.71
C LEU A 69 -10.21 7.07 0.70
N VAL A 70 -9.22 7.73 1.29
CA VAL A 70 -9.32 8.36 2.63
C VAL A 70 -8.76 9.78 2.61
#